data_AF-A0A7J0ALF8-F1
#
_entry.id   AF-A0A7J0ALF8-F1
#
_cell.length_a   1.000
_cell.length_b   1.000
_cell.length_c   1.000
_cell.angle_alpha   90.00
_cell.angle_beta   90.00
_cell.angle_gamma   90.00
#
_symmetry.space_group_name_H-M   'P 1'
#
loop_
_entity.id
_entity.type
_entity.pdbx_description
1 polymer ?
#
loop_
_entity_poly.entity_id
_entity_poly.type
_entity_poly.pdbx_seq_one_letter_code
_entity_poly.pdbx_strand_id
1 'polypeptide(L)'
;MVSLSRVPQFTYQKLVHKIGSVDVLWFQHNSLDPELLMPKALFEVEHTTDIQNSLLKFQELRWFFVKMFIVADNKRRTEFAEKMKYSAFSELRNNKRVEFVSYDQLVGQYNMVSAQPSVSLLL
;
A
#
# COMPACT_ATOMS: atom_id res chain seq x y z
N MET A 1 -11.72 -4.87 13.44
CA MET A 1 -10.47 -4.28 12.92
C MET A 1 -9.84 -3.46 14.02
N VAL A 2 -8.56 -3.66 14.30
CA VAL A 2 -7.81 -2.85 15.27
C VAL A 2 -6.94 -1.89 14.48
N SER A 3 -7.06 -0.59 14.73
CA SER A 3 -6.14 0.42 14.20
C SER A 3 -5.04 0.71 15.23
N LEU A 4 -3.82 0.94 14.74
CA LEU A 4 -2.72 1.38 15.60
C LEU A 4 -2.88 2.88 15.90
N SER A 5 -2.63 3.29 17.13
CA SER A 5 -2.66 4.71 17.53
C SER A 5 -1.46 5.50 17.00
N ARG A 6 -0.38 4.81 16.63
CA ARG A 6 0.84 5.39 16.05
C ARG A 6 1.54 4.39 15.14
N VAL A 7 2.33 4.90 14.19
CA VAL A 7 3.25 4.08 13.37
C VAL A 7 4.39 3.58 14.28
N PRO A 8 4.64 2.26 14.38
CA PRO A 8 5.78 1.70 15.10
C PRO A 8 7.12 2.22 14.58
N GLN A 9 8.12 2.31 15.47
CA GLN A 9 9.47 2.71 15.11
C GLN A 9 10.27 1.53 14.54
N PHE A 10 9.88 1.04 13.36
CA PHE A 10 10.48 -0.14 12.73
C PHE A 10 11.78 0.16 11.94
N THR A 11 12.18 1.43 11.85
CA THR A 11 13.36 1.90 11.09
C THR A 11 13.78 3.30 11.56
N TYR A 12 14.59 4.03 10.78
CA TYR A 12 14.96 5.43 11.03
C TYR A 12 13.73 6.35 11.08
N GLN A 13 13.71 7.28 12.03
CA GLN A 13 12.58 8.19 12.26
C GLN A 13 12.14 8.95 10.99
N LYS A 14 13.08 9.37 10.14
CA LYS A 14 12.77 10.04 8.86
C LYS A 14 11.96 9.14 7.93
N LEU A 15 12.27 7.84 7.86
CA LEU A 15 11.55 6.88 7.04
C LEU A 15 10.21 6.50 7.68
N VAL A 16 10.13 6.42 9.01
CA VAL A 16 8.87 6.23 9.75
C VAL A 16 7.89 7.38 9.44
N HIS A 17 8.35 8.64 9.50
CA HIS A 17 7.52 9.78 9.13
C HIS A 17 7.09 9.77 7.65
N LYS A 18 8.01 9.40 6.75
CA LYS A 18 7.72 9.33 5.31
C LYS A 18 6.70 8.24 4.99
N ILE A 19 6.85 7.04 5.54
CA ILE A 19 5.87 5.97 5.31
C ILE A 19 4.54 6.27 6.01
N GLY A 20 4.57 7.00 7.12
CA GLY A 20 3.37 7.40 7.85
C GLY A 20 2.55 8.48 7.15
N SER A 21 3.05 9.09 6.07
CA SER A 21 2.29 10.05 5.27
C SER A 21 1.45 9.41 4.16
N VAL A 22 1.43 8.09 4.06
CA VAL A 22 0.52 7.39 3.14
C VAL A 22 -0.87 7.28 3.76
N ASP A 23 -1.90 7.24 2.93
CA ASP A 23 -3.29 7.26 3.41
C ASP A 23 -3.64 6.03 4.26
N VAL A 24 -3.18 4.84 3.83
CA VAL A 24 -3.35 3.60 4.59
C VAL A 24 -2.06 2.81 4.61
N LEU A 25 -1.63 2.45 5.81
CA LEU A 25 -0.46 1.62 6.07
C LEU A 25 -0.89 0.38 6.88
N TRP A 26 -0.74 -0.80 6.28
CA TRP A 26 -0.96 -2.07 6.98
C TRP A 26 0.35 -2.63 7.53
N PHE A 27 0.28 -3.13 8.76
CA PHE A 27 1.36 -3.83 9.45
C PHE A 27 1.08 -5.33 9.53
N GLN A 28 2.15 -6.09 9.72
CA GLN A 28 2.10 -7.49 10.12
C GLN A 28 3.17 -7.77 11.17
N HIS A 29 2.95 -8.81 11.97
CA HIS A 29 3.98 -9.33 12.85
C HIS A 29 5.13 -9.90 12.04
N ASN A 30 6.36 -9.69 12.50
CA ASN A 30 7.51 -10.38 11.97
C ASN A 30 7.39 -11.87 12.32
N SER A 31 7.77 -12.74 11.38
CA SER A 31 7.63 -14.19 11.54
C SER A 31 8.60 -14.81 12.55
N LEU A 32 9.72 -14.12 12.83
CA LEU A 32 10.75 -14.55 13.78
C LEU A 32 10.60 -13.86 15.15
N ASP A 33 10.03 -12.65 15.16
CA ASP A 33 9.80 -11.87 16.37
C ASP A 33 8.38 -11.26 16.38
N PRO A 34 7.41 -11.91 17.03
CA PRO A 34 6.02 -11.44 17.07
C PRO A 34 5.83 -10.07 17.74
N GLU A 35 6.79 -9.55 18.50
CA GLU A 35 6.68 -8.21 19.08
C GLU A 35 7.02 -7.11 18.06
N LEU A 36 7.72 -7.45 16.98
CA LEU A 36 8.06 -6.53 15.92
C LEU A 36 6.96 -6.45 14.86
N LEU A 37 6.42 -5.24 14.67
CA LEU A 37 5.51 -4.92 13.59
C LEU A 37 6.26 -4.36 12.39
N MET A 38 6.10 -5.00 11.23
CA MET A 38 6.70 -4.58 9.96
C MET A 38 5.63 -4.11 8.97
N PRO A 39 5.90 -3.07 8.17
CA PRO A 39 5.02 -2.67 7.07
C PRO A 39 4.77 -3.85 6.11
N LYS A 40 3.52 -4.02 5.70
CA LYS A 40 3.08 -5.06 4.75
C LYS A 40 2.59 -4.46 3.45
N ALA A 41 1.75 -3.43 3.55
CA ALA A 41 1.11 -2.83 2.38
C ALA A 41 0.84 -1.33 2.58
N LEU A 42 0.95 -0.57 1.49
CA LEU A 42 0.73 0.87 1.40
C LEU A 42 -0.37 1.15 0.38
N PHE A 43 -1.25 2.10 0.69
CA PHE A 43 -2.32 2.54 -0.21
C PHE A 43 -2.33 4.07 -0.24
N GLU A 44 -2.41 4.60 -1.46
CA GLU A 44 -2.73 6.01 -1.72
C GLU A 44 -4.05 6.04 -2.49
N VAL A 45 -5.01 6.82 -1.99
CA VAL A 45 -6.36 6.95 -2.54
C VAL A 45 -6.42 8.21 -3.40
N GLU A 46 -6.33 8.03 -4.71
CA GLU A 46 -6.17 9.12 -5.66
C GLU A 46 -7.50 9.46 -6.35
N HIS A 47 -8.36 10.21 -5.67
CA HIS A 47 -9.67 10.59 -6.22
C HIS A 47 -9.58 11.74 -7.24
N THR A 48 -8.98 12.86 -6.83
CA THR A 48 -8.82 14.09 -7.65
C THR A 48 -7.39 14.60 -7.69
N THR A 49 -6.54 14.12 -6.78
CA THR A 49 -5.13 14.48 -6.67
C THR A 49 -4.27 13.79 -7.74
N ASP A 50 -3.05 14.29 -7.92
CA ASP A 50 -2.14 13.81 -8.96
C ASP A 50 -1.46 12.47 -8.54
N ILE A 51 -1.75 11.39 -9.28
CA ILE A 51 -1.16 10.05 -9.10
C ILE A 51 0.39 10.06 -9.12
N GLN A 52 1.01 11.02 -9.81
CA GLN A 52 2.46 11.14 -9.86
C GLN A 52 3.05 11.43 -8.47
N ASN A 53 2.35 12.17 -7.62
CA ASN A 53 2.82 12.50 -6.28
C ASN A 53 2.89 11.25 -5.40
N SER A 54 1.87 10.38 -5.45
CA SER A 54 1.91 9.10 -4.74
C SER A 54 2.94 8.13 -5.34
N LEU A 55 3.14 8.11 -6.66
CA LEU A 55 4.25 7.36 -7.26
C LEU A 55 5.64 7.84 -6.81
N LEU A 56 5.83 9.16 -6.62
CA LEU A 56 7.06 9.71 -6.06
C LEU A 56 7.26 9.28 -4.60
N LYS A 57 6.20 9.32 -3.78
CA LYS A 57 6.24 8.77 -2.40
C LYS A 57 6.66 7.29 -2.41
N PHE A 58 6.07 6.48 -3.28
CA PHE A 58 6.41 5.06 -3.42
C PHE A 58 7.85 4.83 -3.89
N GLN A 59 8.37 5.67 -4.79
CA GLN A 59 9.76 5.60 -5.24
C GLN A 59 10.75 5.88 -4.09
N GLU A 60 10.43 6.80 -3.18
CA GLU A 60 11.23 7.01 -1.96
C GLU A 60 11.21 5.79 -1.02
N LEU A 61 10.10 5.05 -0.99
CA LEU A 61 9.87 3.90 -0.12
C LEU A 61 10.23 2.55 -0.76
N ARG A 62 10.82 2.54 -1.96
CA ARG A 62 11.10 1.33 -2.76
C ARG A 62 11.94 0.26 -2.06
N TRP A 63 12.76 0.68 -1.09
CA TRP A 63 13.64 -0.20 -0.31
C TRP A 63 12.88 -1.09 0.68
N PHE A 64 11.64 -0.73 1.04
CA PHE A 64 10.80 -1.60 1.87
C PHE A 64 10.20 -2.72 1.03
N PHE A 65 10.22 -3.95 1.56
CA PHE A 65 9.52 -5.07 0.93
C PHE A 65 8.02 -5.03 1.28
N VAL A 66 7.32 -4.09 0.66
CA VAL A 66 5.87 -3.86 0.84
C VAL A 66 5.14 -3.91 -0.49
N LYS A 67 3.86 -4.29 -0.43
CA LYS A 67 2.92 -4.10 -1.54
C LYS A 67 2.49 -2.64 -1.60
N MET A 68 2.41 -2.06 -2.79
CA MET A 68 2.03 -0.66 -2.97
C MET A 68 0.84 -0.59 -3.91
N PHE A 69 -0.19 0.16 -3.52
CA PHE A 69 -1.43 0.24 -4.26
C PHE A 69 -1.82 1.69 -4.52
N ILE A 70 -2.16 2.00 -5.78
CA ILE A 70 -2.93 3.19 -6.12
C ILE A 70 -4.39 2.78 -6.19
N VAL A 71 -5.21 3.37 -5.33
CA VAL A 71 -6.65 3.13 -5.29
C VAL A 71 -7.37 4.32 -5.90
N ALA A 72 -8.09 4.12 -7.01
CA ALA A 72 -8.76 5.22 -7.70
C ALA A 72 -9.96 4.74 -8.52
N ASP A 73 -10.72 5.68 -9.08
CA ASP A 73 -11.76 5.37 -10.08
C ASP A 73 -11.12 4.71 -11.31
N ASN A 74 -11.75 3.68 -11.87
CA ASN A 74 -11.21 2.93 -13.01
C ASN A 74 -10.92 3.82 -14.24
N LYS A 75 -11.61 4.96 -14.39
CA LYS A 75 -11.32 5.95 -15.44
C LYS A 75 -9.87 6.49 -15.39
N ARG A 76 -9.23 6.45 -14.22
CA ARG A 76 -7.85 6.91 -14.02
C ARG A 76 -6.80 5.82 -14.29
N ARG A 77 -7.20 4.60 -14.66
CA ARG A 77 -6.26 3.50 -14.95
C ARG A 77 -5.29 3.85 -16.07
N THR A 78 -5.77 4.52 -17.12
CA THR A 78 -4.91 4.98 -18.22
C THR A 78 -3.91 6.03 -17.75
N GLU A 79 -4.33 6.99 -16.93
CA GLU A 79 -3.43 8.00 -16.34
C GLU A 79 -2.32 7.34 -15.51
N PHE A 80 -2.67 6.38 -14.65
CA PHE A 80 -1.71 5.58 -13.90
C PHE A 80 -0.71 4.86 -14.83
N ALA A 81 -1.23 4.17 -15.84
CA ALA A 81 -0.41 3.39 -16.77
C ALA A 81 0.57 4.29 -17.54
N GLU A 82 0.16 5.48 -17.97
CA GLU A 82 1.05 6.45 -18.63
C GLU A 82 2.11 6.99 -17.66
N LYS A 83 1.72 7.39 -16.46
CA LYS A 83 2.67 7.90 -15.45
C LYS A 83 3.71 6.87 -15.06
N MET A 84 3.33 5.59 -14.92
CA MET A 84 4.26 4.49 -14.63
C MET A 84 5.34 4.29 -15.69
N LYS A 85 5.18 4.82 -16.93
CA LYS A 85 6.21 4.76 -17.96
C LYS A 85 7.36 5.74 -17.73
N TYR A 86 7.18 6.75 -16.88
CA TYR A 86 8.23 7.74 -16.61
C TYR A 86 9.50 7.06 -16.10
N SER A 87 10.66 7.60 -16.49
CA SER A 87 11.98 7.04 -16.14
C SER A 87 12.21 7.01 -14.63
N ALA A 88 11.69 8.00 -13.91
CA ALA A 88 11.73 8.10 -12.46
C ALA A 88 11.12 6.89 -11.73
N PHE A 89 10.20 6.16 -12.38
CA PHE A 89 9.52 4.99 -11.82
C PHE A 89 9.98 3.67 -12.47
N SER A 90 11.11 3.67 -13.17
CA SER A 90 11.66 2.47 -13.80
C SER A 90 11.87 1.32 -12.82
N GLU A 91 12.42 1.58 -11.64
CA GLU A 91 12.60 0.55 -10.61
C GLU A 91 11.27 -0.01 -10.11
N LEU A 92 10.27 0.84 -9.85
CA LEU A 92 8.93 0.38 -9.45
C LEU A 92 8.27 -0.47 -10.54
N ARG A 93 8.35 0.00 -11.79
CA ARG A 93 7.77 -0.68 -12.96
C ARG A 93 8.44 -2.01 -13.24
N ASN A 94 9.76 -2.04 -13.34
CA ASN A 94 10.54 -3.23 -13.70
C ASN A 94 10.36 -4.33 -12.65
N ASN A 95 10.24 -3.95 -11.38
CA ASN A 95 10.01 -4.88 -10.28
C ASN A 95 8.52 -5.08 -9.93
N LYS A 96 7.59 -4.54 -10.74
CA LYS A 96 6.13 -4.64 -10.55
C LYS A 96 5.68 -4.32 -9.12
N ARG A 97 6.23 -3.25 -8.55
CA ARG A 97 6.06 -2.89 -7.13
C ARG A 97 4.73 -2.24 -6.80
N VAL A 98 4.07 -1.64 -7.79
CA VAL A 98 2.84 -0.85 -7.63
C VAL A 98 1.71 -1.46 -8.45
N GLU A 99 0.55 -1.64 -7.83
CA GLU A 99 -0.67 -2.15 -8.46
C GLU A 99 -1.78 -1.09 -8.43
N PHE A 100 -2.55 -1.00 -9.51
CA PHE A 100 -3.75 -0.16 -9.57
C PHE A 100 -4.99 -0.97 -9.20
N VAL A 101 -5.75 -0.49 -8.22
CA VAL A 101 -6.98 -1.11 -7.73
C VAL A 101 -8.13 -0.13 -7.91
N SER A 102 -9.16 -0.51 -8.67
CA SER A 102 -10.37 0.32 -8.76
C SER A 102 -11.23 0.21 -7.49
N TYR A 103 -12.08 1.20 -7.23
CA TYR A 103 -13.06 1.10 -6.16
C TYR A 103 -13.95 -0.16 -6.27
N ASP A 104 -14.37 -0.52 -7.48
CA ASP A 104 -15.16 -1.74 -7.71
C ASP A 104 -14.37 -3.01 -7.35
N GLN A 105 -13.08 -3.07 -7.70
CA GLN A 105 -12.21 -4.17 -7.30
C GLN A 105 -12.06 -4.25 -5.78
N LEU A 106 -11.88 -3.09 -5.12
CA LEU A 106 -11.76 -3.02 -3.66
C LEU A 106 -13.04 -3.49 -2.95
N VAL A 107 -14.20 -3.05 -3.43
CA VAL A 107 -15.51 -3.48 -2.90
C VAL A 107 -15.72 -4.98 -3.13
N GLY A 108 -15.37 -5.50 -4.32
CA GLY A 108 -15.42 -6.93 -4.62
C GLY A 108 -14.56 -7.75 -3.65
N GLN A 109 -13.32 -7.33 -3.40
CA GLN A 109 -12.42 -7.97 -2.44
C GLN A 109 -12.97 -7.93 -1.01
N TYR A 110 -13.51 -6.78 -0.57
CA TYR A 110 -14.12 -6.64 0.74
C TYR A 110 -15.31 -7.59 0.92
N ASN A 111 -16.20 -7.66 -0.08
CA ASN A 111 -17.38 -8.52 -0.04
C ASN A 111 -17.00 -9.99 0.00
N MET A 112 -16.00 -10.41 -0.78
CA MET A 112 -15.48 -11.78 -0.76
C MET A 112 -14.94 -12.17 0.63
N VAL A 113 -14.13 -11.32 1.24
CA VAL A 113 -13.55 -11.58 2.57
C VAL A 113 -14.64 -11.56 3.65
N SER A 114 -15.61 -10.67 3.55
CA SER A 114 -16.71 -10.54 4.52
C SER A 114 -17.74 -11.68 4.41
N ALA A 115 -17.85 -12.31 3.23
CA ALA A 115 -18.73 -13.46 3.01
C ALA A 115 -18.09 -14.80 3.40
N GLN A 116 -16.79 -14.84 3.70
CA GLN A 116 -16.17 -16.03 4.27
C GLN A 116 -16.67 -16.23 5.71
N PRO A 117 -17.20 -17.42 6.06
CA PRO A 117 -17.51 -17.72 7.45
C PRO A 117 -16.24 -17.53 8.28
N SER A 118 -16.38 -16.94 9.47
CA SER A 118 -15.29 -16.75 10.43
C SER A 118 -14.57 -18.08 10.62
N VAL A 119 -13.43 -18.25 9.96
CA VAL A 119 -12.50 -19.31 10.31
C VAL A 119 -12.02 -18.92 11.70
N SER A 120 -12.55 -19.60 12.71
CA SER A 120 -11.97 -19.60 14.04
C SER A 120 -10.48 -19.88 13.87
N LEU A 121 -9.66 -18.87 14.11
CA LEU A 121 -8.21 -18.99 14.13
C LEU A 121 -7.85 -19.78 15.40
N LEU A 122 -8.17 -21.07 15.40
CA LEU A 122 -7.53 -22.06 16.24
C LEU A 122 -6.30 -22.50 15.46
N LEU A 123 -5.16 -21.92 15.83
CA LEU A 123 -3.87 -22.56 16.06
C LEU A 123 -2.85 -21.46 16.43
#